data_AF-A0A946A6Z9-F1
#
_entry.id   AF-A0A946A6Z9-F1
#
_cell.length_a   1.000
_cell.length_b   1.000
_cell.length_c   1.000
_cell.angle_alpha   90.00
_cell.angle_beta   90.00
_cell.angle_gamma   90.00
#
_symmetry.space_group_name_H-M   'P 1'
#
loop_
_entity.id
_entity.type
_entity.pdbx_description
1 polymer ?
#
loop_
_entity_poly.entity_id
_entity_poly.type
_entity_poly.pdbx_seq_one_letter_code
_entity_poly.pdbx_strand_id
1 'polypeptide(L)' 'MAREWVINDYSGFKGLVLQEFSPQKPGPGEIRLRVEAFALNWGDMDLMLDRYSFSFNKFPARIGM' A
#
# COMPACT_ATOMS: atom_id res chain seq x y z
N MET A 1 3.41 -16.36 6.67
CA MET A 1 2.58 -15.16 6.94
C MET A 1 2.50 -14.32 5.67
N ALA A 2 1.44 -13.52 5.50
CA ALA A 2 1.34 -12.61 4.36
C ALA A 2 2.29 -11.42 4.58
N ARG A 3 2.74 -10.79 3.48
CA ARG A 3 3.57 -9.58 3.53
C ARG A 3 2.91 -8.49 2.71
N GLU A 4 3.17 -7.25 3.09
CA GLU A 4 2.65 -6.07 2.41
C GLU A 4 3.76 -5.02 2.24
N TRP A 5 3.72 -4.32 1.12
CA TRP A 5 4.51 -3.12 0.90
C TRP A 5 3.73 -1.92 1.44
N VAL A 6 4.34 -1.19 2.37
CA VAL A 6 3.74 -0.01 2.99
C VAL A 6 4.64 1.20 2.92
N ILE A 7 4.02 2.37 2.90
CA ILE A 7 4.68 3.64 3.21
C ILE A 7 4.31 4.05 4.64
N ASN A 8 5.30 4.55 5.38
CA ASN A 8 5.12 5.06 6.73
C ASN A 8 5.14 6.60 6.81
N ASP A 9 5.59 7.23 5.73
CA ASP A 9 5.65 8.67 5.52
C ASP A 9 5.75 8.97 4.01
N TYR A 10 5.80 10.25 3.64
CA TYR A 10 5.99 10.69 2.27
C TYR A 10 7.46 10.97 1.92
N SER A 11 8.36 10.03 2.24
CA SER A 11 9.79 10.12 1.87
C SER A 11 10.12 9.49 0.51
N GLY A 12 9.12 9.25 -0.33
CA GLY A 12 9.28 8.55 -1.61
C GLY A 12 9.57 7.06 -1.40
N PHE A 13 10.21 6.43 -2.39
CA PHE A 13 10.55 5.00 -2.33
C PHE A 13 11.47 4.63 -1.16
N LYS A 14 12.15 5.58 -0.53
CA LYS A 14 13.01 5.33 0.64
C LYS A 14 12.20 4.98 1.89
N GLY A 15 10.96 5.43 1.99
CA GLY A 15 10.03 5.10 3.06
C GLY A 15 9.25 3.80 2.84
N LEU A 16 9.49 3.11 1.71
CA LEU A 16 8.81 1.88 1.35
C LEU A 16 9.38 0.70 2.15
N VAL A 17 8.52 0.05 2.94
CA VAL A 17 8.88 -1.06 3.82
C VAL A 17 8.07 -2.30 3.46
N LEU A 18 8.76 -3.44 3.34
CA LEU A 18 8.11 -4.74 3.28
C LEU A 18 7.95 -5.26 4.71
N GLN A 19 6.72 -5.43 5.17
CA GLN A 19 6.43 -5.91 6.52
C GLN A 19 5.52 -7.12 6.52
N GLU A 20 5.52 -7.85 7.65
CA GLU A 20 4.54 -8.90 7.88
C GLU A 20 3.16 -8.32 8.14
N PHE A 21 2.13 -9.01 7.64
CA PHE A 21 0.75 -8.63 7.81
C PHE A 21 -0.11 -9.82 8.21
N SER A 22 -1.03 -9.56 9.13
CA SER A 22 -2.05 -10.50 9.57
C SER A 22 -3.32 -10.30 8.72
N PRO A 23 -3.66 -11.27 7.83
CA PRO A 23 -4.81 -11.16 6.96
C PRO A 23 -6.11 -10.92 7.74
N GLN A 24 -6.84 -9.88 7.35
CA GLN A 24 -8.16 -9.60 7.88
C GLN A 24 -9.23 -10.43 7.14
N LYS A 25 -10.38 -10.62 7.79
CA LYS A 25 -11.57 -11.17 7.13
C LYS A 25 -12.29 -10.05 6.38
N PRO A 26 -12.67 -10.24 5.11
CA PRO A 26 -13.46 -9.24 4.39
C PRO A 26 -14.83 -9.08 5.07
N GLY A 27 -15.30 -7.84 5.16
CA GLY A 27 -16.65 -7.50 5.60
C GLY A 27 -17.72 -7.75 4.53
N PRO A 28 -18.99 -7.42 4.81
CA PRO A 28 -20.06 -7.54 3.81
C PRO A 28 -19.78 -6.70 2.57
N GLY A 29 -19.73 -7.35 1.40
CA GLY A 29 -19.44 -6.70 0.12
C GLY A 29 -17.95 -6.57 -0.23
N GLU A 30 -17.05 -6.97 0.66
CA GLU A 30 -15.61 -6.95 0.39
C GLU A 30 -15.12 -8.31 -0.13
N ILE A 31 -14.03 -8.30 -0.91
CA ILE A 31 -13.35 -9.50 -1.38
C ILE A 31 -11.91 -9.52 -0.88
N ARG A 32 -11.39 -10.72 -0.61
CA ARG A 32 -9.97 -10.91 -0.29
C ARG A 32 -9.27 -11.53 -1.48
N LEU A 33 -8.30 -10.81 -2.04
CA LEU A 33 -7.49 -11.26 -3.15
C LEU A 33 -6.16 -11.82 -2.66
N ARG A 34 -5.67 -12.84 -3.37
CA ARG A 34 -4.27 -13.25 -3.30
C ARG A 34 -3.55 -12.60 -4.47
N VAL A 35 -2.73 -11.60 -4.18
CA VAL A 35 -1.94 -10.88 -5.19
C VAL A 35 -0.82 -11.81 -5.68
N GLU A 36 -0.89 -12.23 -6.94
CA GLU A 36 0.17 -13.01 -7.61
C GLU A 36 1.21 -12.08 -8.27
N ALA A 37 0.77 -10.90 -8.71
CA ALA A 37 1.60 -9.86 -9.29
C ALA A 37 0.93 -8.49 -9.11
N PHE A 38 1.75 -7.42 -9.04
CA PHE A 38 1.29 -6.03 -9.08
C PHE A 38 2.24 -5.21 -9.97
N ALA A 39 1.74 -4.12 -10.52
CA ALA A 39 2.51 -3.22 -11.37
C ALA A 39 3.06 -2.03 -10.56
N LEU A 40 4.14 -1.43 -11.07
CA LEU A 40 4.61 -0.12 -10.62
C LEU A 40 4.26 0.91 -11.69
N ASN A 41 3.53 1.94 -11.27
CA ASN A 41 3.07 3.04 -12.11
C ASN A 41 3.69 4.35 -11.64
N TRP A 42 3.69 5.35 -12.52
CA TRP A 42 4.15 6.70 -12.14
C TRP A 42 3.35 7.29 -10.97
N GLY A 43 2.04 7.01 -10.94
CA GLY A 43 1.15 7.43 -9.85
C GLY A 43 1.54 6.85 -8.49
N ASP A 44 2.19 5.69 -8.44
CA ASP A 44 2.68 5.14 -7.17
C ASP A 44 3.80 6.03 -6.60
N MET A 45 4.69 6.55 -7.45
CA MET A 45 5.73 7.49 -7.01
C MET A 45 5.13 8.82 -6.54
N ASP A 46 4.13 9.34 -7.25
CA ASP A 46 3.43 10.56 -6.82
C ASP A 46 2.69 10.36 -5.49
N LEU A 47 2.09 9.18 -5.28
CA LEU A 47 1.49 8.79 -4.00
C LEU A 47 2.52 8.76 -2.87
N MET A 48 3.70 8.18 -3.10
CA MET A 48 4.78 8.11 -2.12
C MET A 48 5.41 9.48 -1.78
N LEU A 49 5.14 10.52 -2.59
CA LEU A 49 5.70 11.87 -2.45
C LEU A 49 4.65 12.93 -2.07
N ASP A 50 3.42 12.53 -1.72
CA ASP A 50 2.30 13.44 -1.43
C ASP A 50 1.94 14.37 -2.61
N ARG A 51 2.03 13.85 -3.83
CA ARG A 51 1.73 14.57 -5.08
C ARG A 51 0.51 14.04 -5.81
N TYR A 52 -0.09 12.97 -5.29
CA TYR A 52 -1.27 12.36 -5.89
C TYR A 52 -2.53 13.18 -5.60
N SER A 53 -3.60 12.93 -6.35
CA SER A 53 -4.88 13.66 -6.21
C SER A 53 -5.54 13.53 -4.83
N PHE A 54 -5.02 12.66 -3.97
CA PHE A 54 -5.41 12.49 -2.58
C PHE A 54 -4.22 12.01 -1.74
N SER A 55 -4.33 12.23 -0.44
CA SER A 55 -3.33 11.85 0.56
C SER A 55 -3.97 10.98 1.65
N PHE A 56 -3.17 10.13 2.28
CA PHE A 56 -3.58 9.37 3.46
C PHE A 56 -3.43 10.21 4.73
N ASN A 57 -4.46 10.20 5.56
CA ASN A 57 -4.47 10.88 6.86
C ASN A 57 -3.84 10.05 7.98
N LYS A 58 -3.49 8.78 7.70
CA LYS A 58 -2.92 7.82 8.65
C LYS A 58 -1.98 6.86 7.93
N PHE A 59 -0.91 6.48 8.61
CA PHE A 59 0.06 5.48 8.18
C PHE A 59 0.01 4.23 9.10
N PRO A 60 0.48 3.05 8.64
CA PRO A 60 0.99 2.78 7.30
C PRO A 60 -0.10 2.78 6.21
N ALA A 61 0.22 3.31 5.03
CA ALA A 61 -0.59 3.16 3.82
C ALA A 61 0.02 2.09 2.90
N ARG A 62 -0.81 1.40 2.11
CA ARG A 62 -0.41 0.22 1.33
C ARG A 62 -0.34 0.54 -0.16
N ILE A 63 0.60 -0.09 -0.87
CA ILE A 63 0.71 -0.02 -2.33
C ILE A 63 0.72 -1.43 -2.94
N GLY A 64 0.40 -1.53 -4.24
CA GLY A 64 0.46 -2.80 -4.97
C GLY A 64 -0.57 -3.85 -4.51
N MET A 65 -1.75 -3.39 -4.09
CA MET A 65 -2.91 -4.23 -3.74
C MET A 65 -3.76 -4.54 -4.97
#